data_AF-A0A258ZBI8-F1
#
_entry.id   AF-A0A258ZBI8-F1
#
_cell.length_a   1.000
_cell.length_b   1.000
_cell.length_c   1.000
_cell.angle_alpha   90.00
_cell.angle_beta   90.00
_cell.angle_gamma   90.00
#
_symmetry.space_group_name_H-M   'P 1'
#
loop_
_entity.id
_entity.type
_entity.pdbx_description
1 polymer ?
#
loop_
_entity_poly.entity_id
_entity_poly.type
_entity_poly.pdbx_seq_one_letter_code
_entity_poly.pdbx_strand_id
1 'polypeptide(L)'
;MKLLALFFLLFSSLHATRISEVANIVGVRDNQIIGYSLVVGLKKTGDGVTSRFTLQSISNMLRSMNIDMNPRDIMSKNVAAVVV
;
A
#
# COMPACT_ATOMS: atom_id res chain seq x y z
N MET A 1 12.70 48.78 -29.19
CA MET A 1 11.82 48.26 -28.12
C MET A 1 10.68 47.38 -28.66
N LYS A 2 9.93 47.80 -29.69
CA LYS A 2 8.83 47.00 -30.28
C LYS A 2 9.26 45.63 -30.83
N LEU A 3 10.43 45.54 -31.46
CA LEU A 3 10.96 44.27 -32.00
C LEU A 3 11.28 43.24 -30.90
N LEU A 4 11.75 43.72 -29.74
CA LEU A 4 12.08 42.87 -28.59
C LEU A 4 10.81 42.30 -27.94
N ALA A 5 9.74 43.11 -27.87
CA ALA A 5 8.44 42.68 -27.39
C ALA A 5 7.80 41.63 -28.31
N LEU A 6 7.95 41.79 -29.64
CA LEU A 6 7.48 40.81 -30.61
C LEU A 6 8.21 39.47 -30.49
N PHE A 7 9.54 39.50 -30.28
CA PHE A 7 10.33 38.31 -30.03
C PHE A 7 9.85 37.57 -28.76
N PHE A 8 9.59 38.28 -27.67
CA PHE A 8 9.14 37.67 -26.41
C PHE A 8 7.76 37.01 -26.53
N LEU A 9 6.87 37.57 -27.34
CA LEU A 9 5.54 37.03 -27.60
C LEU A 9 5.58 35.67 -28.32
N LEU A 10 6.59 35.45 -29.17
CA LEU A 10 6.74 34.20 -29.93
C LEU A 10 7.23 33.01 -29.08
N PHE A 11 7.91 33.26 -27.96
CA PHE A 11 8.41 32.20 -27.07
C PHE A 11 7.44 31.81 -25.95
N SER A 12 6.31 32.52 -25.82
CA SER A 12 5.34 32.28 -24.74
C SER A 12 4.56 30.95 -24.86
N SER A 13 4.65 30.27 -26.00
CA SER A 13 3.86 29.07 -26.32
C SER A 13 4.66 27.75 -26.29
N LEU A 14 5.79 27.69 -25.57
CA LEU A 14 6.49 26.42 -25.35
C LEU A 14 5.78 25.60 -24.25
N HIS A 15 4.98 24.62 -24.66
CA HIS A 15 4.42 23.60 -23.77
C HIS A 15 5.21 22.30 -23.91
N ALA A 16 5.92 21.90 -22.87
CA ALA A 16 6.55 20.60 -22.78
C ALA A 16 5.62 19.65 -22.00
N THR A 17 5.25 18.53 -22.60
CA THR A 17 4.55 17.44 -21.89
C THR A 17 5.53 16.31 -21.65
N ARG A 18 5.39 15.61 -20.51
CA ARG A 18 6.27 14.48 -20.23
C ARG A 18 5.85 13.31 -21.12
N ILE A 19 6.81 12.56 -21.65
CA ILE A 19 6.52 11.36 -22.46
C ILE A 19 5.60 10.38 -21.69
N SER A 20 5.77 10.27 -20.38
CA SER A 20 4.92 9.43 -19.52
C SER A 20 3.46 9.91 -19.37
N GLU A 21 3.13 11.14 -19.78
CA GLU A 21 1.76 11.66 -19.77
C GLU A 21 1.01 11.32 -21.06
N VAL A 22 1.73 11.04 -22.14
CA VAL A 22 1.16 10.80 -23.48
C VAL A 22 1.42 9.40 -24.02
N ALA A 23 2.21 8.59 -23.30
CA ALA A 23 2.55 7.22 -23.69
C ALA A 23 2.34 6.24 -22.53
N ASN A 24 1.76 5.08 -22.86
CA ASN A 24 1.63 3.95 -21.96
C ASN A 24 2.62 2.85 -22.36
N ILE A 25 3.19 2.16 -21.37
CA ILE A 25 4.08 1.03 -21.62
C ILE A 25 3.21 -0.20 -21.93
N VAL A 26 3.26 -0.68 -23.17
CA VAL A 26 2.51 -1.88 -23.59
C VAL A 26 3.14 -3.12 -22.97
N GLY A 27 2.32 -3.95 -22.32
CA GLY A 27 2.73 -5.25 -21.77
C GLY A 27 3.09 -5.25 -20.28
N VAL A 28 3.03 -4.11 -19.59
CA VAL A 28 3.12 -4.07 -18.13
C VAL A 28 1.74 -4.35 -17.56
N ARG A 29 1.61 -5.44 -16.80
CA ARG A 29 0.43 -5.70 -15.98
C ARG A 29 0.61 -5.03 -14.64
N ASP A 30 -0.39 -4.27 -14.20
CA ASP A 30 -0.42 -3.79 -12.82
C ASP A 30 -0.50 -5.01 -11.89
N ASN A 31 0.53 -5.20 -11.08
CA ASN A 31 0.49 -6.19 -10.00
C ASN A 31 -0.16 -5.53 -8.79
N GLN A 32 -1.43 -5.84 -8.54
CA GLN A 32 -2.06 -5.48 -7.28
C GLN A 32 -1.36 -6.24 -6.15
N ILE A 33 -0.55 -5.52 -5.37
CA ILE A 33 0.03 -6.05 -4.15
C ILE A 33 -1.00 -5.83 -3.05
N ILE A 34 -1.73 -6.89 -2.70
CA ILE A 34 -2.56 -6.93 -1.49
C ILE A 34 -1.66 -7.44 -0.36
N GLY A 35 -1.20 -6.54 0.50
CA GLY A 35 -0.34 -6.87 1.64
C GLY A 35 -1.14 -6.94 2.94
N TYR A 36 -1.19 -8.11 3.57
CA TYR A 36 -1.69 -8.24 4.95
C TYR A 36 -0.56 -7.93 5.93
N SER A 37 -0.70 -6.87 6.73
CA SER A 37 0.29 -6.46 7.72
C SER A 37 -0.20 -6.79 9.13
N LEU A 38 0.54 -7.60 9.87
CA LEU A 38 0.30 -7.83 11.30
C LEU A 38 1.07 -6.78 12.11
N VAL A 39 0.37 -5.83 12.71
CA VAL A 39 0.98 -4.79 13.56
C VAL A 39 0.75 -5.16 15.03
N VAL A 40 1.84 -5.37 15.77
CA VAL A 40 1.76 -5.72 17.20
C VAL A 40 1.68 -4.44 18.03
N GLY A 41 0.60 -4.27 18.80
CA GLY A 41 0.23 -3.03 19.48
C GLY A 41 0.77 -2.87 20.91
N LEU A 42 0.63 -1.65 21.44
CA LEU A 42 1.01 -1.24 22.79
C LEU A 42 0.29 -2.08 23.88
N LYS A 43 0.84 -2.05 25.10
CA LYS A 43 0.38 -2.86 26.23
C LYS A 43 -1.11 -2.60 26.51
N LYS A 44 -1.95 -3.63 26.32
CA LYS A 44 -3.43 -3.65 26.48
C LYS A 44 -4.27 -2.93 25.41
N THR A 45 -3.73 -2.58 24.24
CA THR A 45 -4.52 -1.97 23.13
C THR A 45 -4.75 -2.91 21.93
N GLY A 46 -4.51 -4.22 22.09
CA GLY A 46 -4.75 -5.19 21.02
C GLY A 46 -6.24 -5.46 20.79
N ASP A 47 -6.57 -5.96 19.60
CA ASP A 47 -7.85 -6.60 19.36
C ASP A 47 -7.89 -7.87 20.23
N GLY A 48 -8.81 -7.93 21.18
CA GLY A 48 -9.01 -9.13 21.99
C GLY A 48 -9.34 -10.36 21.11
N VAL A 49 -9.51 -11.51 21.77
CA VAL A 49 -9.88 -12.82 21.17
C VAL A 49 -11.18 -12.80 20.32
N THR A 50 -11.87 -11.67 20.27
CA THR A 50 -13.10 -11.44 19.50
C THR A 50 -12.85 -11.15 18.01
N SER A 51 -11.64 -10.74 17.61
CA SER A 51 -11.33 -10.47 16.20
C SER A 51 -10.93 -11.75 15.45
N ARG A 52 -11.92 -12.42 14.84
CA ARG A 52 -11.69 -13.64 14.01
C ARG A 52 -10.65 -13.42 12.92
N PHE A 53 -10.59 -12.21 12.37
CA PHE A 53 -9.64 -11.84 11.34
C PHE A 53 -8.19 -11.81 11.87
N THR A 54 -7.98 -11.31 13.09
CA THR A 54 -6.66 -11.32 13.75
C THR A 54 -6.19 -12.74 14.05
N LEU A 55 -7.07 -13.60 14.56
CA LEU A 55 -6.73 -15.00 14.86
C LEU A 55 -6.38 -15.80 13.59
N GLN A 56 -7.14 -15.60 12.52
CA GLN A 56 -6.85 -16.24 11.23
C GLN A 56 -5.52 -15.76 10.65
N SER A 57 -5.20 -14.47 10.79
CA SER A 57 -3.95 -13.89 10.32
C SER A 57 -2.74 -14.45 11.08
N ILE A 58 -2.85 -14.60 12.41
CA ILE A 58 -1.81 -15.23 13.23
C ILE A 58 -1.64 -16.72 12.87
N SER A 59 -2.74 -17.47 12.69
CA SER A 59 -2.68 -18.88 12.28
C SER A 59 -1.97 -19.05 10.93
N ASN A 60 -2.27 -18.17 9.96
CA ASN A 60 -1.61 -18.16 8.66
C ASN A 60 -0.12 -17.80 8.76
N MET A 61 0.25 -16.83 9.61
CA MET A 61 1.65 -16.47 9.87
C MET A 61 2.43 -17.65 10.46
N LEU A 62 1.86 -18.33 11.47
CA LEU A 62 2.49 -19.50 12.10
C LEU A 62 2.66 -20.64 11.10
N ARG A 63 1.69 -20.85 10.19
CA ARG A 63 1.81 -21.82 9.11
C ARG A 63 2.97 -21.51 8.16
N SER A 64 3.22 -20.24 7.85
CA SER A 64 4.41 -19.83 7.07
C SER A 64 5.73 -20.10 7.80
N MET A 65 5.69 -20.28 9.12
CA MET A 65 6.83 -20.68 9.96
C MET A 65 6.85 -22.20 10.24
N ASN A 66 6.10 -22.99 9.47
CA ASN A 66 5.93 -24.44 9.65
C ASN A 66 5.28 -24.86 10.98
N ILE A 67 4.52 -23.97 11.62
CA ILE A 67 3.76 -24.23 12.84
C ILE A 67 2.27 -24.27 12.50
N ASP A 68 1.66 -25.46 12.51
CA ASP A 68 0.21 -25.58 12.30
C ASP A 68 -0.54 -25.42 13.61
N MET A 69 -1.43 -24.41 13.66
CA MET A 69 -2.20 -24.07 14.84
C MET A 69 -3.59 -23.62 14.43
N ASN A 70 -4.61 -24.16 15.09
CA ASN A 70 -6.00 -23.79 14.82
C ASN A 70 -6.26 -22.35 15.30
N PRO A 71 -6.92 -21.50 14.51
CA PRO A 71 -7.28 -20.15 14.94
C PRO A 71 -8.04 -20.08 16.27
N ARG A 72 -8.79 -21.13 16.62
CA ARG A 72 -9.55 -21.20 17.89
C ARG A 72 -8.66 -21.38 19.12
N ASP A 73 -7.44 -21.90 18.94
CA ASP A 73 -6.50 -22.16 20.02
C ASP A 73 -5.60 -20.95 20.30
N ILE A 74 -5.70 -19.90 19.49
CA ILE A 74 -4.92 -18.67 19.61
C ILE A 74 -5.62 -17.73 20.61
N MET A 75 -4.97 -17.48 21.76
CA MET A 75 -5.40 -16.44 22.70
C MET A 75 -4.46 -15.23 22.62
N SER A 76 -4.93 -14.15 21.98
CA SER A 76 -4.21 -12.87 21.91
C SER A 76 -4.65 -11.92 23.04
N LYS A 77 -3.68 -11.33 23.75
CA LYS A 77 -3.91 -10.22 24.70
C LYS A 77 -3.47 -8.85 24.17
N ASN A 78 -2.59 -8.79 23.16
CA ASN A 78 -1.97 -7.54 22.67
C ASN A 78 -1.68 -7.52 21.16
N VAL A 79 -2.43 -8.27 20.35
CA VAL A 79 -2.28 -8.27 18.87
C VAL A 79 -3.51 -7.62 18.24
N ALA A 80 -3.35 -6.78 17.24
CA ALA A 80 -4.44 -6.15 16.48
C ALA A 80 -4.22 -6.34 14.97
N ALA A 81 -5.31 -6.37 14.19
CA ALA A 81 -5.22 -6.42 12.74
C ALA A 81 -5.46 -5.03 12.14
N VAL A 82 -4.59 -4.61 11.21
CA VAL A 82 -4.67 -3.30 10.55
C VAL A 82 -4.79 -3.52 9.05
N VAL A 83 -5.80 -2.87 8.44
CA VAL A 83 -5.99 -2.82 6.98
C VAL A 83 -5.48 -1.45 6.51
N VAL A 84 -4.68 -1.41 5.44
CA VAL A 84 -4.16 -0.18 4.81
C VAL A 84 -4.61 -0.15 3.36
#